data_AF-A0A8S2MHF7-F1
#
_entry.id   AF-A0A8S2MHF7-F1
#
_cell.length_a   1.000
_cell.length_b   1.000
_cell.length_c   1.000
_cell.angle_alpha   90.00
_cell.angle_beta   90.00
_cell.angle_gamma   90.00
#
_symmetry.space_group_name_H-M   'P 1'
#
loop_
_entity.id
_entity.type
_entity.pdbx_description
1 polymer ?
#
loop_
_entity_poly.entity_id
_entity_poly.type
_entity_poly.pdbx_seq_one_letter_code
_entity_poly.pdbx_strand_id
1 'polypeptide(L)'
;MSSKEQEQNMSVWHDREIRFDVSPNDLKCRSGEFIIDTLSSVEDTKGNNGDKGKLTITNIRLIWHSHSSPRINLSIGLYAIVTITARNAKSKLRGSTESLYLLTKSGSSRYEFIFTNLIAGSSAMLNSVVAVHKAYDSSRLYREIRLRSSLLNKGQLRILPKERLHNRYNGVWNLSSDQGNLGIFHITDIRVIWHAELNENFNVSVPYYQTKSIKVRDSKFGLALVIETTPY
;
A
#
# COMPACT_ATOMS: atom_id res chain seq x y z
N MET A 1 -12.30 22.47 13.07
CA MET A 1 -11.08 21.77 12.62
C MET A 1 -10.58 22.44 11.37
N SER A 2 -9.29 22.75 11.32
CA SER A 2 -8.66 23.36 10.14
C SER A 2 -8.70 22.40 8.95
N SER A 3 -8.79 22.92 7.72
CA SER A 3 -8.72 22.12 6.48
C SER A 3 -7.44 21.27 6.41
N LYS A 4 -6.33 21.75 7.00
CA LYS A 4 -5.07 21.01 7.11
C LYS A 4 -5.13 19.81 8.07
N GLU A 5 -5.89 19.92 9.17
CA GLU A 5 -6.09 18.82 10.11
C GLU A 5 -6.99 17.73 9.53
N GLN A 6 -7.97 18.12 8.70
CA GLN A 6 -8.80 17.17 7.96
C GLN A 6 -8.01 16.44 6.86
N GLU A 7 -7.09 17.12 6.18
CA GLU A 7 -6.19 16.51 5.19
C GLU A 7 -5.19 15.53 5.82
N GLN A 8 -4.61 15.86 6.98
CA GLN A 8 -3.76 14.91 7.73
C GLN A 8 -4.51 13.68 8.22
N ASN A 9 -5.77 13.81 8.63
CA ASN A 9 -6.58 12.68 9.08
C ASN A 9 -6.99 11.72 7.95
N MET A 10 -6.97 12.19 6.70
CA MET A 10 -7.29 11.37 5.52
C MET A 10 -6.09 10.64 4.92
N SER A 11 -4.86 11.09 5.22
CA SER A 11 -3.66 10.46 4.67
C SER A 11 -3.31 9.17 5.41
N VAL A 12 -3.36 8.05 4.70
CA VAL A 12 -2.93 6.75 5.22
C VAL A 12 -1.43 6.61 5.00
N TRP A 13 -0.67 6.79 6.07
CA TRP A 13 0.79 6.67 6.03
C TRP A 13 1.28 5.24 6.21
N HIS A 14 0.49 4.38 6.86
CA HIS A 14 0.92 3.07 7.36
C HIS A 14 1.50 2.15 6.30
N ASP A 15 0.95 2.14 5.09
CA ASP A 15 1.43 1.31 3.99
C ASP A 15 2.58 1.95 3.20
N ARG A 16 2.80 3.27 3.35
CA ARG A 16 3.66 4.09 2.48
C ARG A 16 4.94 4.59 3.14
N GLU A 17 4.89 4.87 4.43
CA GLU A 17 5.99 5.49 5.14
C GLU A 17 6.80 4.49 5.97
N ILE A 18 7.99 4.94 6.34
CA ILE A 18 8.87 4.29 7.29
C ILE A 18 8.95 5.21 8.50
N ARG A 19 8.64 4.70 9.68
CA ARG A 19 8.72 5.47 10.93
C ARG A 19 9.47 4.69 12.00
N PHE A 20 10.20 5.45 12.82
CA PHE A 20 11.00 4.98 13.95
C PHE A 20 10.35 5.50 15.24
N ASP A 21 10.50 4.75 16.33
CA ASP A 21 10.04 5.11 17.68
C ASP A 21 8.58 5.59 17.71
N VAL A 22 7.74 4.83 17.00
CA VAL A 22 6.32 5.12 16.79
C VAL A 22 5.56 5.01 18.11
N SER A 23 4.56 5.88 18.29
CA SER A 23 3.71 5.87 19.48
C SER A 23 2.94 4.54 19.60
N PRO A 24 2.63 4.06 20.83
CA PRO A 24 1.87 2.83 21.00
C PRO A 24 0.48 2.85 20.34
N ASN A 25 -0.13 4.03 20.18
CA ASN A 25 -1.41 4.16 19.51
C ASN A 25 -1.28 3.99 17.99
N ASP A 26 -0.22 4.53 17.40
CA ASP A 26 0.07 4.42 15.98
C ASP A 26 0.55 3.02 15.56
N LEU A 27 1.04 2.22 16.51
CA LEU A 27 1.38 0.80 16.33
C LEU A 27 0.16 -0.13 16.30
N LYS A 28 -0.99 0.30 16.82
CA LYS A 28 -2.22 -0.50 16.74
C LYS A 28 -2.67 -0.61 15.28
N CYS A 29 -3.32 -1.73 14.96
CA CYS A 29 -3.93 -1.90 13.66
C CYS A 29 -5.00 -0.82 13.45
N ARG A 30 -4.90 -0.11 12.33
CA ARG A 30 -5.94 0.83 11.87
C ARG A 30 -7.16 0.07 11.34
N SER A 31 -8.24 0.79 11.05
CA SER A 31 -9.36 0.23 10.30
C SER A 31 -8.91 -0.33 8.95
N GLY A 32 -9.29 -1.58 8.66
CA GLY A 32 -8.87 -2.33 7.47
C GLY A 32 -7.48 -2.99 7.57
N GLU A 33 -6.71 -2.69 8.61
CA GLU A 33 -5.45 -3.39 8.91
C GLU A 33 -5.70 -4.56 9.86
N PHE A 34 -5.04 -5.69 9.60
CA PHE A 34 -5.09 -6.87 10.46
C PHE A 34 -3.74 -7.60 10.49
N ILE A 35 -3.46 -8.26 11.60
CA ILE A 35 -2.25 -9.05 11.80
C ILE A 35 -2.38 -10.35 11.00
N ILE A 36 -1.37 -10.66 10.20
CA ILE A 36 -1.26 -11.92 9.45
C ILE A 36 -0.39 -12.89 10.24
N ASP A 37 0.72 -12.41 10.78
CA ASP A 37 1.70 -13.26 11.47
C ASP A 37 2.48 -12.46 12.53
N THR A 38 3.11 -13.17 13.46
CA THR A 38 3.83 -12.60 14.58
C THR A 38 4.95 -13.52 15.05
N LEU A 39 6.16 -12.98 15.14
CA LEU A 39 7.37 -13.69 15.55
C LEU A 39 8.03 -12.98 16.72
N SER A 40 8.10 -13.64 17.88
CA SER A 40 8.59 -13.07 19.16
C SER A 40 10.10 -13.15 19.37
N SER A 41 10.84 -13.78 18.45
CA SER A 41 12.29 -13.98 18.59
C SER A 41 13.03 -13.44 17.38
N VAL A 42 12.82 -12.16 17.08
CA VAL A 42 13.43 -11.48 15.93
C VAL A 42 14.29 -10.31 16.41
N GLU A 43 15.56 -10.34 16.09
CA GLU A 43 16.50 -9.25 16.35
C GLU A 43 16.52 -8.26 15.18
N ASP A 44 16.58 -6.96 15.47
CA ASP A 44 16.97 -5.94 14.49
C ASP A 44 18.50 -5.84 14.46
N THR A 45 19.11 -6.61 13.58
CA THR A 45 20.56 -6.82 13.51
C THR A 45 21.31 -5.56 13.07
N LYS A 46 20.61 -4.64 12.38
CA LYS A 46 21.24 -3.42 11.86
C LYS A 46 21.06 -2.23 12.80
N GLY A 47 19.86 -2.01 13.33
CA GLY A 47 19.57 -0.88 14.21
C GLY A 47 19.83 -1.16 15.68
N ASN A 48 19.54 -2.37 16.15
CA ASN A 48 19.52 -2.73 17.58
C ASN A 48 20.19 -4.08 17.84
N ASN A 49 21.41 -4.26 17.32
CA ASN A 49 22.14 -5.53 17.41
C ASN A 49 22.39 -5.95 18.88
N GLY A 50 21.98 -7.15 19.25
CA GLY A 50 21.97 -7.66 20.62
C GLY A 50 20.62 -7.53 21.33
N ASP A 51 19.64 -6.83 20.74
CA ASP A 51 18.33 -6.65 21.35
C ASP A 51 17.27 -7.54 20.69
N LYS A 52 16.62 -8.35 21.52
CA LYS A 52 15.57 -9.25 21.06
C LYS A 52 14.27 -8.47 20.90
N GLY A 53 13.64 -8.58 19.75
CA GLY A 53 12.37 -7.94 19.45
C GLY A 53 11.31 -8.89 18.92
N LYS A 54 10.12 -8.32 18.70
CA LYS A 54 8.97 -8.99 18.14
C LYS A 54 8.66 -8.34 16.79
N LEU A 55 8.66 -9.16 15.73
CA LEU A 55 8.22 -8.76 14.40
C LEU A 55 6.75 -9.15 14.21
N THR A 56 5.91 -8.16 13.92
CA THR A 56 4.49 -8.33 13.60
C THR A 56 4.30 -7.98 12.13
N ILE A 57 3.69 -8.88 11.38
CA ILE A 57 3.43 -8.75 9.95
C ILE A 57 1.95 -8.49 9.78
N THR A 58 1.59 -7.31 9.27
CA THR A 58 0.19 -6.98 8.94
C THR A 58 -0.04 -7.06 7.44
N ASN A 59 -1.27 -6.89 7.01
CA ASN A 59 -1.61 -6.81 5.58
C ASN A 59 -1.07 -5.57 4.87
N ILE A 60 -0.54 -4.56 5.58
CA ILE A 60 -0.07 -3.30 4.99
C ILE A 60 1.32 -2.83 5.44
N ARG A 61 1.86 -3.35 6.55
CA ARG A 61 3.20 -2.98 7.06
C ARG A 61 3.85 -4.09 7.87
N LEU A 62 5.15 -3.93 8.09
CA LEU A 62 5.93 -4.68 9.07
C LEU A 62 6.16 -3.80 10.30
N ILE A 63 5.98 -4.36 11.49
CA ILE A 63 6.21 -3.66 12.75
C ILE A 63 7.22 -4.47 13.56
N TRP A 64 8.33 -3.87 13.93
CA TRP A 64 9.26 -4.46 14.88
C TRP A 64 9.30 -3.61 16.15
N HIS A 65 9.32 -4.23 17.33
CA HIS A 65 9.62 -3.52 18.57
C HIS A 65 10.50 -4.37 19.47
N SER A 66 11.35 -3.69 20.23
CA SER A 66 12.18 -4.31 21.25
C SER A 66 11.35 -4.89 22.40
N HIS A 67 11.77 -6.04 22.93
CA HIS A 67 11.21 -6.58 24.17
C HIS A 67 11.74 -5.83 25.41
N SER A 68 13.00 -5.40 25.38
CA SER A 68 13.64 -4.74 26.51
C SER A 68 13.17 -3.28 26.66
N SER A 69 12.89 -2.61 25.55
CA SER A 69 12.38 -1.23 25.52
C SER A 69 11.39 -1.02 24.36
N PRO A 70 10.07 -1.22 24.59
CA PRO A 70 9.06 -1.07 23.53
C PRO A 70 8.98 0.33 22.87
N ARG A 71 9.60 1.34 23.47
CA ARG A 71 9.76 2.67 22.87
C ARG A 71 10.65 2.64 21.62
N ILE A 72 11.59 1.69 21.57
CA ILE A 72 12.43 1.44 20.41
C ILE A 72 11.66 0.51 19.48
N ASN A 73 11.16 1.07 18.39
CA ASN A 73 10.35 0.33 17.43
C ASN A 73 10.43 0.91 16.01
N LEU A 74 9.95 0.13 15.06
CA LEU A 74 10.00 0.39 13.63
C LEU A 74 8.65 0.04 13.00
N SER A 75 8.16 0.89 12.12
CA SER A 75 7.01 0.61 11.24
C SER A 75 7.44 0.82 9.80
N ILE A 76 7.40 -0.23 8.98
CA ILE A 76 7.83 -0.23 7.58
C ILE A 76 6.63 -0.55 6.70
N GLY A 77 6.09 0.44 6.01
CA GLY A 77 5.01 0.25 5.04
C GLY A 77 5.43 -0.65 3.87
N LEU A 78 4.55 -1.57 3.46
CA LEU A 78 4.86 -2.53 2.39
C LEU A 78 5.09 -1.85 1.03
N TYR A 79 4.51 -0.66 0.77
CA TYR A 79 4.77 0.11 -0.45
C TYR A 79 6.19 0.66 -0.50
N ALA A 80 6.80 0.94 0.65
CA ALA A 80 8.16 1.47 0.73
C ALA A 80 9.22 0.39 0.44
N ILE A 81 8.86 -0.89 0.48
CA ILE A 81 9.80 -1.99 0.24
C ILE A 81 10.11 -2.12 -1.26
N VAL A 82 11.40 -2.06 -1.58
CA VAL A 82 11.92 -2.21 -2.96
C VAL A 82 12.43 -3.61 -3.20
N THR A 83 13.13 -4.19 -2.22
CA THR A 83 13.72 -5.51 -2.35
C THR A 83 13.68 -6.26 -1.03
N ILE A 84 13.36 -7.55 -1.11
CA ILE A 84 13.40 -8.50 -0.01
C ILE A 84 14.40 -9.59 -0.41
N THR A 85 15.45 -9.80 0.37
CA THR A 85 16.41 -10.90 0.15
C THR A 85 16.78 -11.59 1.45
N ALA A 86 17.18 -12.86 1.36
CA ALA A 86 17.83 -13.57 2.46
C ALA A 86 19.34 -13.55 2.23
N ARG A 87 20.11 -13.13 3.24
CA ARG A 87 21.58 -13.13 3.19
C ARG A 87 22.13 -13.45 4.58
N ASN A 88 23.36 -13.96 4.64
CA ASN A 88 24.03 -14.16 5.93
C ASN A 88 24.40 -12.81 6.57
N ALA A 89 24.01 -12.64 7.84
CA ALA A 89 24.38 -11.50 8.67
C ALA A 89 25.04 -11.96 9.97
N LYS A 90 25.82 -11.08 10.61
CA LYS A 90 26.42 -11.32 11.93
C LYS A 90 25.50 -10.76 13.01
N SER A 91 24.66 -11.62 13.55
CA SER A 91 23.85 -11.35 14.75
C SER A 91 24.70 -11.47 16.01
N LYS A 92 24.51 -10.57 16.98
CA LYS A 92 25.16 -10.69 18.29
C LYS A 92 24.57 -11.84 19.11
N LEU A 93 23.28 -12.14 18.91
CA LEU A 93 22.56 -13.20 19.64
C LEU A 93 22.68 -14.59 19.00
N ARG A 94 22.99 -14.68 17.69
CA ARG A 94 23.01 -15.93 16.90
C ARG A 94 24.34 -16.22 16.21
N GLY A 95 25.26 -15.25 16.12
CA GLY A 95 26.44 -15.36 15.28
C GLY A 95 26.12 -15.18 13.79
N SER A 96 26.88 -15.86 12.92
CA SER A 96 26.66 -15.78 11.47
C SER A 96 25.47 -16.66 11.06
N THR A 97 24.39 -16.05 10.59
CA THR A 97 23.17 -16.79 10.21
C THR A 97 22.38 -16.07 9.11
N GLU A 98 21.52 -16.80 8.41
CA GLU A 98 20.64 -16.25 7.40
C GLU A 98 19.67 -15.25 8.05
N SER A 99 19.55 -14.07 7.44
CA SER A 99 18.75 -12.96 7.93
C SER A 99 17.97 -12.33 6.78
N LEU A 100 16.85 -11.70 7.13
CA LEU A 100 15.99 -10.98 6.20
C LEU A 100 16.54 -9.58 5.97
N TYR A 101 16.89 -9.28 4.72
CA TYR A 101 17.33 -7.97 4.27
C TYR A 101 16.17 -7.29 3.53
N LEU A 102 15.77 -6.13 4.03
CA LEU A 102 14.78 -5.26 3.40
C LEU A 102 15.49 -4.01 2.89
N LEU A 103 15.48 -3.79 1.58
CA LEU A 103 15.81 -2.49 1.01
C LEU A 103 14.52 -1.72 0.79
N THR A 104 14.47 -0.50 1.29
CA THR A 104 13.29 0.36 1.25
C THR A 104 13.65 1.73 0.67
N LYS A 105 12.64 2.44 0.18
CA LYS A 105 12.75 3.80 -0.34
C LYS A 105 11.64 4.66 0.24
N SER A 106 12.02 5.78 0.84
CA SER A 106 11.10 6.83 1.30
C SER A 106 11.58 8.17 0.74
N GLY A 107 10.78 8.77 -0.14
CA GLY A 107 11.20 9.94 -0.92
C GLY A 107 12.47 9.67 -1.72
N SER A 108 13.49 10.51 -1.53
CA SER A 108 14.83 10.35 -2.12
C SER A 108 15.74 9.40 -1.32
N SER A 109 15.36 9.06 -0.09
CA SER A 109 16.20 8.28 0.83
C SER A 109 15.97 6.78 0.67
N ARG A 110 17.05 6.01 0.84
CA ARG A 110 17.01 4.56 0.89
C ARG A 110 17.44 4.08 2.27
N TYR A 111 16.66 3.17 2.85
CA TYR A 111 17.00 2.54 4.12
C TYR A 111 17.10 1.04 3.91
N GLU A 112 18.03 0.43 4.62
CA GLU A 112 18.14 -1.02 4.67
C GLU A 112 17.93 -1.48 6.11
N PHE A 113 17.13 -2.53 6.28
CA PHE A 113 16.84 -3.17 7.56
C PHE A 113 17.27 -4.63 7.49
N ILE A 114 17.81 -5.14 8.59
CA ILE A 114 18.25 -6.52 8.70
C ILE A 114 17.58 -7.13 9.92
N PHE A 115 16.78 -8.16 9.71
CA PHE A 115 16.12 -8.88 10.78
C PHE A 115 16.64 -10.32 10.85
N THR A 116 17.12 -10.73 12.03
CA THR A 116 17.56 -12.10 12.27
C THR A 116 16.53 -12.85 13.10
N ASN A 117 16.04 -13.99 12.58
CA ASN A 117 15.24 -14.91 13.37
C ASN A 117 16.16 -15.68 14.32
N LEU A 118 15.91 -15.57 15.62
CA LEU A 118 16.70 -16.25 16.65
C LEU A 118 16.30 -17.71 16.82
N ILE A 119 15.30 -18.23 16.10
CA ILE A 119 14.95 -19.65 16.05
C ILE A 119 15.71 -20.31 14.90
N ALA A 120 16.53 -21.32 15.22
CA ALA A 120 17.42 -21.98 14.27
C ALA A 120 16.63 -22.68 13.16
N GLY A 121 17.12 -22.63 11.92
CA GLY A 121 16.58 -23.40 10.80
C GLY A 121 15.16 -23.00 10.34
N SER A 122 14.60 -21.91 10.90
CA SER A 122 13.26 -21.46 10.56
C SER A 122 13.27 -20.36 9.48
N SER A 123 12.80 -20.72 8.29
CA SER A 123 12.53 -19.78 7.18
C SER A 123 11.14 -19.13 7.27
N ALA A 124 10.37 -19.39 8.34
CA ALA A 124 9.00 -18.93 8.50
C ALA A 124 8.87 -17.41 8.34
N MET A 125 9.79 -16.64 8.95
CA MET A 125 9.84 -15.18 8.84
C MET A 125 9.94 -14.71 7.38
N LEU A 126 10.91 -15.25 6.64
CA LEU A 126 11.14 -14.89 5.24
C LEU A 126 9.94 -15.25 4.38
N ASN A 127 9.42 -16.48 4.52
CA ASN A 127 8.29 -16.97 3.74
C ASN A 127 7.04 -16.10 3.97
N SER A 128 6.75 -15.77 5.23
CA SER A 128 5.61 -14.94 5.62
C SER A 128 5.74 -13.53 5.04
N VAL A 129 6.88 -12.86 5.22
CA VAL A 129 7.11 -11.51 4.68
C VAL A 129 7.04 -11.48 3.16
N VAL A 130 7.65 -12.45 2.46
CA VAL A 130 7.63 -12.52 1.00
C VAL A 130 6.21 -12.79 0.47
N ALA A 131 5.46 -13.70 1.10
CA ALA A 131 4.10 -14.01 0.69
C ALA A 131 3.17 -12.79 0.85
N VAL A 132 3.24 -12.11 1.99
CA VAL A 132 2.44 -10.92 2.26
C VAL A 132 2.81 -9.77 1.32
N HIS A 133 4.10 -9.52 1.10
CA HIS A 133 4.53 -8.48 0.16
C HIS A 133 4.07 -8.75 -1.27
N LYS A 134 4.12 -10.01 -1.74
CA LYS A 134 3.59 -10.38 -3.07
C LYS A 134 2.08 -10.18 -3.16
N ALA A 135 1.32 -10.54 -2.12
CA ALA A 135 -0.13 -10.31 -2.07
C ALA A 135 -0.47 -8.81 -2.04
N TYR A 136 0.32 -8.02 -1.32
CA TYR A 136 0.23 -6.57 -1.31
C TYR A 136 0.49 -6.01 -2.72
N ASP A 137 1.61 -6.36 -3.35
CA ASP A 137 2.01 -5.82 -4.66
C ASP A 137 1.01 -6.16 -5.79
N SER A 138 0.51 -7.40 -5.81
CA SER A 138 -0.46 -7.85 -6.81
C SER A 138 -1.88 -7.27 -6.64
N SER A 139 -2.16 -6.62 -5.51
CA SER A 139 -3.46 -6.00 -5.18
C SER A 139 -3.44 -4.46 -5.22
N ARG A 140 -2.45 -3.84 -5.88
CA ARG A 140 -2.35 -2.36 -5.95
C ARG A 140 -3.58 -1.67 -6.56
N LEU A 141 -4.27 -2.32 -7.50
CA LEU A 141 -5.46 -1.76 -8.16
C LEU A 141 -6.62 -1.41 -7.21
N TYR A 142 -6.63 -1.95 -5.99
CA TYR A 142 -7.63 -1.63 -4.96
C TYR A 142 -7.37 -0.28 -4.28
N ARG A 143 -6.17 0.29 -4.44
CA ARG A 143 -5.73 1.47 -3.65
C ARG A 143 -4.84 2.45 -4.41
N GLU A 144 -4.48 2.18 -5.65
CA GLU A 144 -3.73 3.08 -6.53
C GLU A 144 -4.56 3.48 -7.75
N ILE A 145 -4.56 4.77 -8.06
CA ILE A 145 -5.04 5.27 -9.35
C ILE A 145 -4.16 4.68 -10.46
N ARG A 146 -4.81 4.22 -11.53
CA ARG A 146 -4.13 3.77 -12.75
C ARG A 146 -4.65 4.52 -13.96
N LEU A 147 -3.71 4.97 -14.78
CA LEU A 147 -3.94 5.58 -16.08
C LEU A 147 -3.42 4.64 -17.15
N ARG A 148 -4.19 4.47 -18.23
CA ARG A 148 -3.80 3.69 -19.42
C ARG A 148 -3.31 2.28 -19.09
N SER A 149 -4.07 1.59 -18.24
CA SER A 149 -3.72 0.24 -17.79
C SER A 149 -4.57 -0.83 -18.48
N SER A 150 -4.11 -2.08 -18.47
CA SER A 150 -4.89 -3.20 -19.01
C SER A 150 -6.04 -3.57 -18.05
N LEU A 151 -7.14 -2.83 -18.17
CA LEU A 151 -8.36 -3.01 -17.36
C LEU A 151 -9.42 -3.86 -18.05
N LEU A 152 -9.33 -4.00 -19.37
CA LEU A 152 -10.33 -4.67 -20.19
C LEU A 152 -9.77 -5.98 -20.76
N ASN A 153 -10.67 -6.93 -20.97
CA ASN A 153 -10.43 -8.16 -21.72
C ASN A 153 -11.59 -8.35 -22.69
N LYS A 154 -11.31 -8.27 -24.01
CA LYS A 154 -12.31 -8.36 -25.08
C LYS A 154 -13.51 -7.40 -24.85
N GLY A 155 -13.21 -6.13 -24.53
CA GLY A 155 -14.24 -5.10 -24.28
C GLY A 155 -15.00 -5.22 -22.96
N GLN A 156 -14.71 -6.21 -22.12
CA GLN A 156 -15.31 -6.36 -20.81
C GLN A 156 -14.35 -5.93 -19.71
N LEU A 157 -14.86 -5.19 -18.71
CA LEU A 157 -14.08 -4.83 -17.52
C LEU A 157 -13.61 -6.10 -16.80
N ARG A 158 -12.30 -6.17 -16.55
CA ARG A 158 -11.71 -7.19 -15.68
C ARG A 158 -12.01 -6.86 -14.22
N ILE A 159 -13.00 -7.54 -13.67
CA ILE A 159 -13.38 -7.48 -12.26
C ILE A 159 -12.29 -8.12 -11.39
N LEU A 160 -11.86 -7.42 -10.35
CA LEU A 160 -10.89 -7.91 -9.37
C LEU A 160 -11.54 -8.92 -8.41
N PRO A 161 -10.75 -9.78 -7.73
CA PRO A 161 -11.29 -10.61 -6.66
C PRO A 161 -12.09 -9.80 -5.62
N LYS A 162 -13.31 -10.22 -5.28
CA LYS A 162 -14.19 -9.49 -4.35
C LYS A 162 -14.63 -8.08 -4.81
N GLU A 163 -14.40 -7.71 -6.06
CA GLU A 163 -15.01 -6.51 -6.66
C GLU A 163 -16.39 -6.87 -7.24
N ARG A 164 -17.37 -5.98 -7.09
CA ARG A 164 -18.71 -6.13 -7.68
C ARG A 164 -19.06 -4.90 -8.51
N LEU A 165 -19.47 -5.13 -9.76
CA LEU A 165 -19.99 -4.08 -10.63
C LEU A 165 -21.41 -3.71 -10.18
N HIS A 166 -21.65 -2.42 -9.91
CA HIS A 166 -22.98 -1.89 -9.59
C HIS A 166 -23.65 -1.30 -10.81
N ASN A 167 -22.97 -0.39 -11.51
CA ASN A 167 -23.57 0.34 -12.64
C ASN A 167 -22.58 0.48 -13.79
N ARG A 168 -23.14 0.50 -15.00
CA ARG A 168 -22.45 0.78 -16.26
C ARG A 168 -23.22 1.86 -17.02
N TYR A 169 -22.55 2.96 -17.33
CA TYR A 169 -23.11 4.06 -18.10
C TYR A 169 -22.33 4.22 -19.41
N ASN A 170 -23.02 4.06 -20.53
CA ASN A 170 -22.45 4.32 -21.85
C ASN A 170 -22.52 5.82 -22.19
N GLY A 171 -21.70 6.26 -23.13
CA GLY A 171 -21.74 7.63 -23.65
C GLY A 171 -21.26 8.70 -22.66
N VAL A 172 -20.44 8.32 -21.68
CA VAL A 172 -19.90 9.24 -20.68
C VAL A 172 -18.65 9.91 -21.24
N TRP A 173 -18.71 11.23 -21.37
CA TRP A 173 -17.60 12.04 -21.87
C TRP A 173 -16.56 12.30 -20.79
N ASN A 174 -15.29 12.07 -21.13
CA ASN A 174 -14.16 12.53 -20.32
C ASN A 174 -13.73 13.93 -20.78
N LEU A 175 -13.66 14.86 -19.83
CA LEU A 175 -13.36 16.28 -20.03
C LEU A 175 -11.90 16.66 -19.71
N SER A 176 -10.99 15.70 -19.60
CA SER A 176 -9.57 15.95 -19.26
C SER A 176 -8.73 16.44 -20.45
N SER A 177 -9.30 16.51 -21.66
CA SER A 177 -8.65 16.95 -22.89
C SER A 177 -9.46 18.05 -23.58
N ASP A 178 -8.82 18.82 -24.46
CA ASP A 178 -9.46 19.96 -25.15
C ASP A 178 -10.65 19.54 -26.01
N GLN A 179 -10.54 18.37 -26.62
CA GLN A 179 -11.63 17.61 -27.22
C GLN A 179 -12.07 16.53 -26.21
N GLY A 180 -13.35 16.50 -25.84
CA GLY A 180 -13.85 15.44 -24.97
C GLY A 180 -13.70 14.07 -25.62
N ASN A 181 -13.57 13.01 -24.82
CA ASN A 181 -13.55 11.63 -25.33
C ASN A 181 -14.81 10.89 -24.89
N LEU A 182 -15.55 10.31 -25.84
CA LEU A 182 -16.69 9.46 -25.55
C LEU A 182 -16.23 8.11 -25.02
N GLY A 183 -16.85 7.65 -23.94
CA GLY A 183 -16.48 6.39 -23.31
C GLY A 183 -17.57 5.79 -22.46
N ILE A 184 -17.15 4.82 -21.65
CA ILE A 184 -18.03 4.03 -20.78
C ILE A 184 -17.52 4.17 -19.36
N PHE A 185 -18.45 4.46 -18.45
CA PHE A 185 -18.20 4.63 -17.03
C PHE A 185 -18.72 3.43 -16.25
N HIS A 186 -17.92 2.93 -15.31
CA HIS A 186 -18.22 1.77 -14.48
C HIS A 186 -18.10 2.17 -13.02
N ILE A 187 -19.10 1.81 -12.24
CA ILE A 187 -19.12 2.02 -10.78
C ILE A 187 -19.08 0.65 -10.13
N THR A 188 -18.04 0.39 -9.33
CA THR A 188 -17.92 -0.82 -8.51
C THR A 188 -17.95 -0.47 -7.03
N ASP A 189 -17.89 -1.48 -6.16
CA ASP A 189 -17.82 -1.34 -4.71
C ASP A 189 -16.45 -0.85 -4.20
N ILE A 190 -15.40 -0.92 -5.03
CA ILE A 190 -14.04 -0.53 -4.63
C ILE A 190 -13.45 0.64 -5.43
N ARG A 191 -13.94 0.90 -6.65
CA ARG A 191 -13.38 1.92 -7.54
C ARG A 191 -14.37 2.35 -8.62
N VAL A 192 -14.07 3.46 -9.27
CA VAL A 192 -14.71 3.85 -10.52
C VAL A 192 -13.73 3.70 -11.67
N ILE A 193 -14.23 3.27 -12.82
CA ILE A 193 -13.44 3.10 -14.04
C ILE A 193 -14.10 3.88 -15.16
N TRP A 194 -13.30 4.56 -15.96
CA TRP A 194 -13.72 5.08 -17.25
C TRP A 194 -12.76 4.61 -18.32
N HIS A 195 -13.27 4.22 -19.48
CA HIS A 195 -12.46 3.95 -20.67
C HIS A 195 -13.12 4.53 -21.91
N ALA A 196 -12.32 4.97 -22.88
CA ALA A 196 -12.82 5.41 -24.17
C ALA A 196 -13.39 4.22 -24.96
N GLU A 197 -14.41 4.49 -25.76
CA GLU A 197 -15.10 3.47 -26.57
C GLU A 197 -14.25 3.05 -27.79
N LEU A 198 -13.62 4.03 -28.45
CA LEU A 198 -12.80 3.79 -29.65
C LEU A 198 -11.34 3.42 -29.34
N ASN A 199 -10.91 3.58 -28.08
CA ASN A 199 -9.55 3.26 -27.65
C ASN A 199 -9.53 2.81 -26.19
N GLU A 200 -9.67 1.50 -25.98
CA GLU A 200 -9.70 0.90 -24.63
C GLU A 200 -8.44 1.19 -23.80
N ASN A 201 -7.30 1.45 -24.42
CA ASN A 201 -6.06 1.82 -23.71
C ASN A 201 -6.12 3.23 -23.13
N PHE A 202 -7.05 4.08 -23.59
CA PHE A 202 -7.32 5.35 -22.97
C PHE A 202 -8.36 5.17 -21.86
N ASN A 203 -7.86 4.83 -20.68
CA ASN A 203 -8.68 4.55 -19.51
C ASN A 203 -8.09 5.14 -18.21
N VAL A 204 -8.95 5.25 -17.21
CA VAL A 204 -8.61 5.61 -15.84
C VAL A 204 -9.38 4.72 -14.87
N SER A 205 -8.70 4.26 -13.82
CA SER A 205 -9.28 3.56 -12.68
C SER A 205 -8.94 4.35 -11.42
N VAL A 206 -9.97 4.82 -10.70
CA VAL A 206 -9.83 5.61 -9.47
C VAL A 206 -10.45 4.83 -8.30
N PRO A 207 -9.64 4.25 -7.39
CA PRO A 207 -10.15 3.62 -6.19
C PRO A 207 -10.78 4.63 -5.22
N TYR A 208 -11.83 4.21 -4.50
CA TYR A 208 -12.44 5.06 -3.47
C TYR A 208 -11.45 5.42 -2.36
N TYR A 209 -10.48 4.54 -2.10
CA TYR A 209 -9.36 4.81 -1.19
C TYR A 209 -8.60 6.10 -1.53
N GLN A 210 -8.55 6.50 -2.80
CA GLN A 210 -7.85 7.71 -3.25
C GLN A 210 -8.80 8.88 -3.54
N THR A 211 -10.09 8.70 -3.28
CA THR A 211 -11.10 9.71 -3.59
C THR A 211 -11.25 10.66 -2.41
N LYS A 212 -10.92 11.94 -2.63
CA LYS A 212 -11.08 12.99 -1.63
C LYS A 212 -12.49 13.55 -1.61
N SER A 213 -13.05 13.83 -2.78
CA SER A 213 -14.43 14.29 -2.90
C SER A 213 -15.02 13.99 -4.27
N ILE A 214 -16.34 13.82 -4.32
CA ILE A 214 -17.11 13.71 -5.56
C ILE A 214 -18.13 14.84 -5.55
N LYS A 215 -18.09 15.69 -6.58
CA LYS A 215 -18.92 16.91 -6.66
C LYS A 215 -19.41 17.12 -8.08
N VAL A 216 -20.53 17.79 -8.23
CA VAL A 216 -20.96 18.35 -9.51
C VAL A 216 -20.47 19.80 -9.59
N ARG A 217 -19.88 20.20 -10.71
CA ARG A 217 -19.42 21.57 -10.95
C ARG A 217 -19.76 22.02 -12.37
N ASP A 218 -19.87 23.32 -12.57
CA ASP A 218 -19.96 23.90 -13.91
C ASP A 218 -18.67 23.71 -14.70
N SER A 219 -18.80 23.44 -15.99
CA SER A 219 -17.71 23.35 -16.96
C SER A 219 -18.10 24.08 -18.24
N LYS A 220 -17.14 24.26 -19.17
CA LYS A 220 -17.43 24.82 -20.51
C LYS A 220 -18.44 23.99 -21.33
N PHE A 221 -18.75 22.76 -20.89
CA PHE A 221 -19.69 21.85 -21.53
C PHE A 221 -20.97 21.62 -20.71
N GLY A 222 -21.23 22.47 -19.71
CA GLY A 222 -22.34 22.30 -18.75
C GLY A 222 -21.91 21.60 -17.47
N LEU A 223 -22.86 21.04 -16.73
CA LEU A 223 -22.59 20.36 -15.46
C LEU A 223 -21.73 19.12 -15.66
N ALA A 224 -20.67 19.00 -14.85
CA ALA A 224 -19.71 17.90 -14.89
C ALA A 224 -19.56 17.23 -13.53
N LEU A 225 -19.41 15.90 -13.55
CA LEU A 225 -18.97 15.13 -12.40
C LEU A 225 -17.46 15.31 -12.21
N VAL A 226 -17.06 15.79 -11.03
CA VAL A 226 -15.65 16.01 -10.67
C VAL A 226 -15.29 15.06 -9.53
N ILE A 227 -14.30 14.21 -9.79
CA ILE A 227 -13.70 13.33 -8.79
C ILE A 227 -12.35 13.93 -8.39
N GLU A 228 -12.28 14.48 -7.20
CA GLU A 228 -11.06 14.99 -6.60
C GLU A 228 -10.34 13.85 -5.88
N THR A 229 -9.03 13.70 -6.11
CA THR A 229 -8.22 12.64 -5.50
C THR A 229 -7.34 13.20 -4.39
N THR A 230 -6.97 12.36 -3.43
CA THR A 230 -6.05 12.74 -2.35
C THR A 230 -4.65 12.95 -2.92
N PRO A 231 -3.99 14.10 -2.67
CA PRO A 231 -2.60 14.30 -3.05
C PRO A 231 -1.69 13.33 -2.28
N TYR A 232 -0.59 12.95 -2.93
CA TYR A 232 0.52 12.25 -2.30
C TYR A 232 1.56 13.25 -1.78
#